data_AF-A0A3R7IE50-F1
#
_entry.id   AF-A0A3R7IE50-F1
#
_cell.length_a   1.000
_cell.length_b   1.000
_cell.length_c   1.000
_cell.angle_alpha   90.00
_cell.angle_beta   90.00
_cell.angle_gamma   90.00
#
_symmetry.space_group_name_H-M   'P 1'
#
loop_
_entity.id
_entity.type
_entity.pdbx_description
1 polymer ?
#
loop_
_entity_poly.entity_id
_entity_poly.type
_entity_poly.pdbx_seq_one_letter_code
_entity_poly.pdbx_strand_id
1 'polypeptide(L)'
;MAKNETLGQTKQRHKLELRTLQNDVKAFQKKAKKDRLSKQDTESQVEAMEKDVKERHEAELKDFETEEESVESETLIAPSETSTAPTEDSSLSSKQAKALRKREAKKQQERERRERIEEANKNTVSERQIEADMIQAQLTRRGLKIKDIPSDGHCMYHAVADQMSQKGLSVNENDLAAFQYLRKLTSEYMVAHSDDFLPFMPLDEDAASPMAAFENYCDRVANTADWGGQLELRALACALRKPIEVFQAEGDVLTMGGEFIDEDDENTKPLQMTYHLHYYTLGEHFNSVTPV
;
A
#
# COMPACT_ATOMS: atom_id res chain seq x y z
N MET A 1 25.02 14.93 19.55
CA MET A 1 25.68 15.30 18.29
C MET A 1 25.29 14.29 17.23
N ALA A 2 24.40 14.69 16.32
CA ALA A 2 24.16 14.06 15.01
C ALA A 2 23.24 14.99 14.20
N LYS A 3 23.65 16.24 13.97
CA LYS A 3 22.89 17.16 13.10
C LYS A 3 23.36 16.97 11.66
N ASN A 4 22.77 16.00 10.96
CA ASN A 4 22.86 15.83 9.50
C ASN A 4 21.69 14.98 8.96
N GLU A 5 20.56 14.89 9.68
CA GLU A 5 19.34 14.25 9.21
C GLU A 5 18.43 15.32 8.58
N THR A 6 17.81 15.01 7.43
CA THR A 6 16.77 15.88 6.83
C THR A 6 15.44 15.71 7.57
N LEU A 7 14.52 16.68 7.46
CA LEU A 7 13.17 16.59 8.07
C LEU A 7 12.44 15.28 7.71
N GLY A 8 12.62 14.81 6.47
CA GLY A 8 12.09 13.52 6.02
C GLY A 8 12.71 12.31 6.73
N GLN A 9 14.03 12.32 6.92
CA GLN A 9 14.76 11.29 7.65
C GLN A 9 14.41 11.29 9.15
N THR A 10 14.26 12.46 9.77
CA THR A 10 13.82 12.59 11.16
C THR A 10 12.39 12.06 11.34
N LYS A 11 11.46 12.40 10.45
CA LYS A 11 10.09 11.83 10.47
C LYS A 11 10.09 10.31 10.28
N GLN A 12 10.99 9.77 9.45
CA GLN A 12 11.14 8.33 9.28
C GLN A 12 11.73 7.66 10.52
N ARG A 13 12.70 8.28 11.21
CA ARG A 13 13.23 7.81 12.49
C ARG A 13 12.16 7.82 13.58
N HIS A 14 11.36 8.88 13.68
CA HIS A 14 10.23 8.95 14.63
C HIS A 14 9.25 7.80 14.44
N LYS A 15 8.93 7.45 13.18
CA LYS A 15 8.09 6.30 12.84
C LYS A 15 8.69 4.97 13.32
N LEU A 16 10.00 4.77 13.16
CA LEU A 16 10.70 3.57 13.64
C LEU A 16 10.78 3.50 15.17
N GLU A 17 10.97 4.64 15.83
CA GLU A 17 10.99 4.73 17.29
C GLU A 17 9.61 4.41 17.89
N LEU A 18 8.52 4.87 17.27
CA LEU A 18 7.15 4.50 17.68
C LEU A 18 6.87 3.00 17.53
N ARG A 19 7.37 2.37 16.45
CA ARG A 19 7.24 0.91 16.26
C ARG A 19 8.04 0.14 17.32
N THR A 20 9.24 0.60 17.63
CA THR A 20 10.08 0.03 18.69
C THR A 20 9.40 0.18 20.05
N LEU A 21 8.87 1.36 20.36
CA LEU A 21 8.11 1.64 21.58
C LEU A 21 6.92 0.69 21.74
N GLN A 22 6.14 0.45 20.68
CA GLN A 22 5.01 -0.49 20.75
C GLN A 22 5.44 -1.92 21.05
N ASN A 23 6.59 -2.35 20.52
CA ASN A 23 7.16 -3.67 20.83
C ASN A 23 7.64 -3.73 22.27
N ASP A 24 8.29 -2.67 22.76
CA ASP A 24 8.78 -2.57 24.13
C ASP A 24 7.64 -2.52 25.14
N VAL A 25 6.55 -1.79 24.85
CA VAL A 25 5.33 -1.76 25.67
C VAL A 25 4.71 -3.16 25.75
N LYS A 26 4.62 -3.89 24.63
CA LYS A 26 4.10 -5.28 24.63
C LYS A 26 5.01 -6.21 25.44
N ALA A 27 6.33 -6.08 25.32
CA ALA A 27 7.30 -6.86 26.07
C ALA A 27 7.22 -6.53 27.58
N PHE A 28 7.12 -5.26 27.92
CA PHE A 28 6.97 -4.76 29.28
C PHE A 28 5.67 -5.24 29.93
N GLN A 29 4.53 -5.15 29.23
CA GLN A 29 3.25 -5.66 29.74
C GLN A 29 3.28 -7.18 29.97
N LYS A 30 3.98 -7.95 29.12
CA LYS A 30 4.17 -9.39 29.34
C LYS A 30 5.05 -9.66 30.57
N LYS A 31 6.13 -8.90 30.74
CA LYS A 31 7.02 -9.01 31.91
C LYS A 31 6.32 -8.60 33.20
N ALA A 32 5.55 -7.52 33.19
CA ALA A 32 4.83 -7.04 34.36
C ALA A 32 3.73 -8.01 34.82
N LYS A 33 3.09 -8.73 33.89
CA LYS A 33 2.19 -9.85 34.21
C LYS A 33 2.92 -11.01 34.90
N LYS A 34 4.16 -11.31 34.48
CA LYS A 34 5.00 -12.34 35.10
C LYS A 34 5.47 -11.93 36.51
N ASP A 35 5.79 -10.66 36.68
CA ASP A 35 6.32 -10.09 37.92
C ASP A 35 5.22 -9.61 38.90
N ARG A 36 3.93 -9.81 38.55
CA ARG A 36 2.74 -9.45 39.35
C ARG A 36 2.70 -7.98 39.78
N LEU A 37 3.17 -7.06 38.93
CA LEU A 37 3.05 -5.62 39.19
C LEU A 37 1.58 -5.17 39.19
N SER A 38 1.29 -4.13 39.97
CA SER A 38 -0.04 -3.52 39.99
C SER A 38 -0.41 -2.98 38.62
N LYS A 39 -1.69 -3.14 38.23
CA LYS A 39 -2.22 -2.60 36.97
C LYS A 39 -1.96 -1.10 36.84
N GLN A 40 -2.06 -0.36 37.95
CA GLN A 40 -1.82 1.08 38.00
C GLN A 40 -0.35 1.43 37.73
N ASP A 41 0.60 0.64 38.27
CA ASP A 41 2.03 0.86 38.04
C ASP A 41 2.42 0.54 36.60
N THR A 42 1.79 -0.47 36.00
CA THR A 42 2.01 -0.82 34.59
C THR A 42 1.47 0.22 33.63
N GLU A 43 0.30 0.80 33.92
CA GLU A 43 -0.29 1.86 33.10
C GLU A 43 0.54 3.15 33.22
N SER A 44 0.98 3.51 34.43
CA SER A 44 1.82 4.68 34.69
C SER A 44 3.19 4.59 33.97
N GLN A 45 3.84 3.42 33.95
CA GLN A 45 5.11 3.26 33.23
C GLN A 45 4.94 3.29 31.71
N VAL A 46 3.85 2.73 31.18
CA VAL A 46 3.56 2.81 29.73
C VAL A 46 3.31 4.26 29.32
N GLU A 47 2.52 5.00 30.09
CA GLU A 47 2.24 6.42 29.84
C GLU A 47 3.53 7.26 29.92
N ALA A 48 4.43 6.96 30.85
CA ALA A 48 5.73 7.63 30.95
C ALA A 48 6.63 7.36 29.73
N MET A 49 6.67 6.12 29.23
CA MET A 49 7.44 5.76 28.02
C MET A 49 6.88 6.43 26.76
N GLU A 50 5.56 6.50 26.63
CA GLU A 50 4.89 7.19 25.52
C GLU A 50 5.12 8.70 25.56
N LYS A 51 5.04 9.30 26.75
CA LYS A 51 5.29 10.71 26.96
C LYS A 51 6.73 11.11 26.65
N ASP A 52 7.72 10.33 27.07
CA ASP A 52 9.14 10.62 26.81
C ASP A 52 9.46 10.61 25.31
N VAL A 53 8.95 9.62 24.57
CA VAL A 53 9.12 9.56 23.10
C VAL A 53 8.43 10.73 22.42
N LYS A 54 7.21 11.07 22.85
CA LYS A 54 6.46 12.19 22.29
C LYS A 54 7.16 13.53 22.52
N GLU A 55 7.60 13.82 23.74
CA GLU A 55 8.31 15.07 24.06
C GLU A 55 9.62 15.20 23.27
N ARG A 56 10.33 14.09 23.06
CA ARG A 56 11.55 14.06 22.23
C ARG A 56 11.26 14.33 20.76
N HIS A 57 10.21 13.72 20.20
CA HIS A 57 9.81 13.93 18.81
C HIS A 57 9.33 15.36 18.57
N GLU A 58 8.55 15.92 19.50
CA GLU A 58 8.12 17.32 19.45
C GLU A 58 9.30 18.29 19.53
N ALA A 59 10.28 18.04 20.40
CA ALA A 59 11.50 18.85 20.48
C ALA A 59 12.33 18.78 19.19
N GLU A 60 12.49 17.58 18.61
CA GLU A 60 13.25 17.39 17.38
C GLU A 60 12.56 18.03 16.17
N LEU A 61 11.22 18.04 16.09
CA LEU A 61 10.48 18.74 15.03
C LEU A 61 10.54 20.27 15.20
N LYS A 62 10.49 20.77 16.43
CA LYS A 62 10.58 22.20 16.74
C LYS A 62 11.96 22.78 16.41
N ASP A 63 13.01 21.97 16.51
CA ASP A 63 14.37 22.32 16.07
C ASP A 63 14.44 22.57 14.54
N PHE A 64 13.58 21.92 13.73
CA PHE A 64 13.48 22.18 12.29
C PHE A 64 12.56 23.36 11.96
N GLU A 65 11.46 23.55 12.72
CA GLU A 65 10.59 24.74 12.56
C GLU A 65 11.35 26.04 12.85
N THR A 66 12.28 26.03 13.81
CA THR A 66 13.14 27.19 14.12
C THR A 66 14.26 27.42 13.10
N GLU A 67 14.63 26.43 12.29
CA GLU A 67 15.53 26.61 11.14
C GLU A 67 14.77 27.16 9.91
N GLU A 68 13.50 26.78 9.72
CA GLU A 68 12.62 27.31 8.67
C GLU A 68 12.11 28.74 8.96
N GLU A 69 11.94 29.16 10.22
CA GLU A 69 11.54 30.52 10.60
C GLU A 69 12.57 31.63 10.27
N SER A 70 13.75 31.28 9.74
CA SER A 70 14.69 32.27 9.16
C SER A 70 14.33 32.71 7.74
N VAL A 71 13.35 32.06 7.10
CA VAL A 71 12.88 32.36 5.74
C VAL A 71 11.36 32.19 5.67
N GLU A 72 10.62 33.17 6.17
CA GLU A 72 9.26 33.59 5.75
C GLU A 72 8.49 34.19 6.94
N SER A 73 8.69 35.50 7.12
CA SER A 73 7.80 36.35 7.88
C SER A 73 6.72 36.92 6.96
N GLU A 74 5.56 37.24 7.55
CA GLU A 74 4.34 37.85 7.00
C GLU A 74 3.30 36.81 6.48
N THR A 75 2.15 36.60 7.11
CA THR A 75 1.20 37.63 7.56
C THR A 75 0.16 37.05 8.56
N LEU A 76 -0.24 37.90 9.50
CA LEU A 76 -1.18 37.69 10.61
C LEU A 76 -2.67 37.80 10.20
N ILE A 77 -3.56 37.35 11.12
CA ILE A 77 -4.76 38.02 11.69
C ILE A 77 -6.03 37.14 11.71
N ALA A 78 -6.51 36.84 12.92
CA ALA A 78 -7.92 36.52 13.27
C ALA A 78 -8.68 37.82 13.63
N PRO A 79 -10.04 37.87 13.57
CA PRO A 79 -10.77 37.84 14.86
C PRO A 79 -12.26 37.35 14.85
N SER A 80 -12.67 36.80 16.02
CA SER A 80 -13.87 37.06 16.86
C SER A 80 -15.35 36.93 16.41
N GLU A 81 -16.09 36.13 17.20
CA GLU A 81 -17.46 36.23 17.78
C GLU A 81 -18.62 37.01 17.10
N THR A 82 -19.84 36.43 17.04
CA THR A 82 -21.04 36.91 17.79
C THR A 82 -22.25 35.93 17.76
N SER A 83 -23.06 36.04 18.83
CA SER A 83 -24.31 35.37 19.22
C SER A 83 -25.55 35.69 18.37
N THR A 84 -26.57 34.82 18.35
CA THR A 84 -28.01 35.16 18.60
C THR A 84 -28.92 33.91 18.62
N ALA A 85 -29.74 33.78 19.67
CA ALA A 85 -31.00 33.02 19.70
C ALA A 85 -32.17 33.96 19.32
N PRO A 86 -33.35 33.44 18.93
CA PRO A 86 -34.48 33.43 19.87
C PRO A 86 -35.44 32.21 19.77
N THR A 87 -36.45 32.29 20.63
CA THR A 87 -37.32 31.34 21.35
C THR A 87 -38.60 30.82 20.66
N GLU A 88 -39.23 29.81 21.32
CA GLU A 88 -40.68 29.39 21.36
C GLU A 88 -41.25 28.57 20.18
N ASP A 89 -42.20 27.63 20.33
CA ASP A 89 -42.82 26.83 21.40
C ASP A 89 -43.61 25.72 20.65
N SER A 90 -43.55 24.45 21.06
CA SER A 90 -44.65 23.51 20.78
C SER A 90 -44.57 22.26 21.65
N SER A 91 -45.68 22.02 22.33
CA SER A 91 -45.96 20.93 23.24
C SER A 91 -46.02 19.56 22.54
N LEU A 92 -44.91 18.84 22.53
CA LEU A 92 -44.90 17.44 22.09
C LEU A 92 -45.28 16.49 23.23
N SER A 93 -46.38 15.78 23.03
CA SER A 93 -46.85 14.62 23.80
C SER A 93 -45.69 13.76 24.31
N SER A 94 -45.70 13.41 25.60
CA SER A 94 -44.59 12.74 26.30
C SER A 94 -44.14 11.40 25.68
N LYS A 95 -44.94 10.83 24.77
CA LYS A 95 -44.58 9.65 23.96
C LYS A 95 -43.71 9.99 22.74
N GLN A 96 -43.94 11.13 22.08
CA GLN A 96 -43.11 11.61 20.95
C GLN A 96 -41.73 12.09 21.43
N ALA A 97 -41.66 12.74 22.59
CA ALA A 97 -40.41 13.14 23.22
C ALA A 97 -39.51 11.94 23.59
N LYS A 98 -40.09 10.82 24.05
CA LYS A 98 -39.36 9.58 24.34
C LYS A 98 -38.81 8.90 23.07
N ALA A 99 -39.57 8.93 21.97
CA ALA A 99 -39.12 8.38 20.69
C ALA A 99 -37.98 9.20 20.07
N LEU A 100 -38.07 10.54 20.14
CA LEU A 100 -37.00 11.46 19.71
C LEU A 100 -35.73 11.26 20.52
N ARG A 101 -35.81 11.21 21.86
CA ARG A 101 -34.66 10.92 22.74
C ARG A 101 -33.99 9.59 22.43
N LYS A 102 -34.76 8.54 22.11
CA LYS A 102 -34.19 7.22 21.74
C LYS A 102 -33.47 7.27 20.39
N ARG A 103 -33.96 8.06 19.43
CA ARG A 103 -33.33 8.24 18.11
C ARG A 103 -32.06 9.09 18.21
N GLU A 104 -32.07 10.14 19.02
CA GLU A 104 -30.90 10.96 19.33
C GLU A 104 -29.83 10.16 20.06
N ALA A 105 -30.21 9.36 21.07
CA ALA A 105 -29.27 8.48 21.77
C ALA A 105 -28.61 7.45 20.84
N LYS A 106 -29.35 6.89 19.87
CA LYS A 106 -28.78 6.00 18.85
C LYS A 106 -27.81 6.74 17.91
N LYS A 107 -28.19 7.93 17.44
CA LYS A 107 -27.34 8.77 16.58
C LYS A 107 -26.06 9.20 17.30
N GLN A 108 -26.17 9.50 18.59
CA GLN A 108 -25.05 9.83 19.46
C GLN A 108 -24.10 8.63 19.63
N GLN A 109 -24.63 7.43 19.90
CA GLN A 109 -23.83 6.21 19.95
C GLN A 109 -23.15 5.87 18.63
N GLU A 110 -23.81 6.08 17.48
CA GLU A 110 -23.20 5.89 16.16
C GLU A 110 -22.08 6.90 15.89
N ARG A 111 -22.28 8.16 16.30
CA ARG A 111 -21.25 9.21 16.22
C ARG A 111 -20.05 8.86 17.11
N GLU A 112 -20.27 8.55 18.38
CA GLU A 112 -19.21 8.15 19.32
C GLU A 112 -18.49 6.88 18.87
N ARG A 113 -19.21 5.92 18.28
CA ARG A 113 -18.59 4.73 17.68
C ARG A 113 -17.72 5.09 16.48
N ARG A 114 -18.19 5.99 15.61
CA ARG A 114 -17.42 6.44 14.45
C ARG A 114 -16.19 7.23 14.87
N GLU A 115 -16.33 8.17 15.81
CA GLU A 115 -15.23 8.94 16.39
C GLU A 115 -14.20 8.03 17.06
N ARG A 116 -14.63 7.00 17.81
CA ARG A 116 -13.71 6.02 18.41
C ARG A 116 -12.97 5.18 17.35
N ILE A 117 -13.63 4.80 16.26
CA ILE A 117 -12.99 4.10 15.14
C ILE A 117 -12.00 5.03 14.43
N GLU A 118 -12.37 6.28 14.21
CA GLU A 118 -11.55 7.30 13.56
C GLU A 118 -10.32 7.66 14.40
N GLU A 119 -10.48 7.75 15.73
CA GLU A 119 -9.39 7.98 16.68
C GLU A 119 -8.48 6.76 16.84
N ALA A 120 -9.03 5.54 16.81
CA ALA A 120 -8.22 4.32 16.72
C ALA A 120 -7.44 4.27 15.40
N ASN A 121 -8.06 4.64 14.27
CA ASN A 121 -7.41 4.68 12.96
C ASN A 121 -6.34 5.76 12.87
N LYS A 122 -6.49 6.91 13.54
CA LYS A 122 -5.45 7.96 13.60
C LYS A 122 -4.14 7.46 14.21
N ASN A 123 -4.21 6.51 15.15
CA ASN A 123 -3.04 5.90 15.78
C ASN A 123 -2.58 4.60 15.10
N THR A 124 -3.26 4.14 14.05
CA THR A 124 -2.93 2.91 13.34
C THR A 124 -2.22 3.26 12.04
N VAL A 125 -0.93 2.97 11.94
CA VAL A 125 -0.18 3.22 10.71
C VAL A 125 -0.73 2.30 9.61
N SER A 126 -1.26 2.90 8.53
CA SER A 126 -1.78 2.14 7.41
C SER A 126 -0.61 1.56 6.62
N GLU A 127 -0.44 0.24 6.66
CA GLU A 127 0.58 -0.49 5.88
C GLU A 127 0.45 -0.17 4.38
N ARG A 128 -0.79 -0.05 3.88
CA ARG A 128 -1.13 0.45 2.54
C ARG A 128 -0.47 1.79 2.22
N GLN A 129 -0.62 2.77 3.12
CA GLN A 129 -0.09 4.12 2.89
C GLN A 129 1.44 4.12 2.92
N ILE A 130 2.03 3.38 3.86
CA ILE A 130 3.50 3.24 3.91
C ILE A 130 4.02 2.65 2.61
N GLU A 131 3.40 1.57 2.13
CA GLU A 131 3.78 0.91 0.88
C GLU A 131 3.67 1.84 -0.32
N ALA A 132 2.51 2.49 -0.47
CA ALA A 132 2.27 3.45 -1.54
C ALA A 132 3.26 4.62 -1.50
N ASP A 133 3.56 5.17 -0.31
CA ASP A 133 4.53 6.26 -0.14
C ASP A 133 5.95 5.83 -0.55
N MET A 134 6.38 4.63 -0.16
CA MET A 134 7.71 4.10 -0.50
C MET A 134 7.87 3.86 -2.00
N ILE A 135 6.85 3.27 -2.64
CA ILE A 135 6.83 3.06 -4.10
C ILE A 135 6.80 4.42 -4.81
N GLN A 136 5.95 5.35 -4.37
CA GLN A 136 5.85 6.68 -4.97
C GLN A 136 7.17 7.46 -4.85
N ALA A 137 7.90 7.32 -3.74
CA ALA A 137 9.23 7.92 -3.59
C ALA A 137 10.26 7.31 -4.57
N GLN A 138 10.15 6.03 -4.92
CA GLN A 138 10.98 5.42 -5.98
C GLN A 138 10.61 5.96 -7.37
N LEU A 139 9.31 6.01 -7.68
CA LEU A 139 8.83 6.46 -8.99
C LEU A 139 9.12 7.94 -9.26
N THR A 140 8.96 8.80 -8.24
CA THR A 140 9.19 10.25 -8.37
C THR A 140 10.62 10.56 -8.80
N ARG A 141 11.61 9.78 -8.31
CA ARG A 141 13.02 9.91 -8.73
C ARG A 141 13.26 9.59 -10.21
N ARG A 142 12.34 8.84 -10.83
CA ARG A 142 12.37 8.49 -12.26
C ARG A 142 11.38 9.32 -13.09
N GLY A 143 10.71 10.32 -12.51
CA GLY A 143 9.68 11.11 -13.20
C GLY A 143 8.41 10.32 -13.52
N LEU A 144 8.09 9.31 -12.70
CA LEU A 144 6.94 8.41 -12.87
C LEU A 144 5.94 8.56 -11.71
N LYS A 145 4.70 8.15 -11.95
CA LYS A 145 3.64 8.01 -10.93
C LYS A 145 2.84 6.73 -11.14
N ILE A 146 2.21 6.26 -10.07
CA ILE A 146 1.33 5.09 -10.11
C ILE A 146 0.10 5.42 -10.97
N LYS A 147 -0.31 4.46 -11.80
CA LYS A 147 -1.58 4.46 -12.52
C LYS A 147 -2.40 3.26 -12.07
N ASP A 148 -3.53 3.53 -11.42
CA ASP A 148 -4.40 2.50 -10.88
C ASP A 148 -4.96 1.58 -11.98
N ILE A 149 -4.92 0.27 -11.70
CA ILE A 149 -5.45 -0.81 -12.50
C ILE A 149 -6.62 -1.45 -11.74
N PRO A 150 -7.65 -1.99 -12.43
CA PRO A 150 -8.75 -2.69 -11.76
C PRO A 150 -8.25 -3.79 -10.81
N SER A 151 -8.81 -3.83 -9.60
CA SER A 151 -8.46 -4.79 -8.56
C SER A 151 -9.14 -6.16 -8.78
N ASP A 152 -8.84 -6.79 -9.91
CA ASP A 152 -9.30 -8.13 -10.25
C ASP A 152 -8.13 -9.11 -10.39
N GLY A 153 -8.45 -10.38 -10.67
CA GLY A 153 -7.44 -11.41 -10.88
C GLY A 153 -6.61 -11.26 -12.15
N HIS A 154 -6.89 -10.25 -12.98
CA HIS A 154 -6.16 -9.97 -14.22
C HIS A 154 -5.22 -8.75 -14.09
N CYS A 155 -5.11 -8.15 -12.90
CA CYS A 155 -4.36 -6.90 -12.67
C CYS A 155 -2.94 -6.88 -13.27
N MET A 156 -2.16 -7.94 -13.13
CA MET A 156 -0.82 -8.05 -13.73
C MET A 156 -0.87 -7.90 -15.26
N TYR A 157 -1.77 -8.61 -15.93
CA TYR A 157 -1.95 -8.56 -17.38
C TYR A 157 -2.51 -7.22 -17.84
N HIS A 158 -3.40 -6.60 -17.05
CA HIS A 158 -3.88 -5.25 -17.31
C HIS A 158 -2.77 -4.21 -17.20
N ALA A 159 -1.88 -4.33 -16.21
CA ALA A 159 -0.73 -3.44 -16.07
C ALA A 159 0.23 -3.56 -17.27
N VAL A 160 0.52 -4.78 -17.74
CA VAL A 160 1.33 -5.02 -18.94
C VAL A 160 0.66 -4.45 -20.19
N ALA A 161 -0.63 -4.76 -20.41
CA ALA A 161 -1.38 -4.26 -21.56
C ALA A 161 -1.41 -2.72 -21.61
N ASP A 162 -1.57 -2.10 -20.44
CA ASP A 162 -1.53 -0.65 -20.31
C ASP A 162 -0.16 -0.07 -20.66
N GLN A 163 0.94 -0.67 -20.16
CA GLN A 163 2.31 -0.26 -20.52
C GLN A 163 2.60 -0.42 -22.01
N MET A 164 2.14 -1.51 -22.63
CA MET A 164 2.29 -1.73 -24.06
C MET A 164 1.55 -0.65 -24.87
N SER A 165 0.31 -0.35 -24.48
CA SER A 165 -0.49 0.72 -25.09
C SER A 165 0.18 2.09 -24.98
N GLN A 166 0.68 2.45 -23.79
CA GLN A 166 1.41 3.71 -23.57
C GLN A 166 2.65 3.85 -24.49
N LYS A 167 3.30 2.74 -24.83
CA LYS A 167 4.48 2.70 -25.71
C LYS A 167 4.12 2.51 -27.19
N GLY A 168 2.83 2.53 -27.56
CA GLY A 168 2.39 2.32 -28.94
C GLY A 168 2.60 0.90 -29.47
N LEU A 169 2.77 -0.07 -28.57
CA LEU A 169 2.95 -1.47 -28.91
C LEU A 169 1.57 -2.13 -29.03
N SER A 170 1.24 -2.65 -30.22
CA SER A 170 -0.04 -3.31 -30.45
C SER A 170 -0.05 -4.71 -29.83
N VAL A 171 -1.13 -5.03 -29.12
CA VAL A 171 -1.37 -6.33 -28.43
C VAL A 171 -2.59 -7.05 -29.02
N ASN A 172 -3.17 -6.51 -30.10
CA ASN A 172 -4.44 -7.00 -30.63
C ASN A 172 -4.19 -7.94 -31.80
N GLU A 173 -3.88 -9.20 -31.49
CA GLU A 173 -4.06 -10.29 -32.44
C GLU A 173 -5.38 -11.02 -32.11
N ASN A 174 -6.20 -11.28 -33.14
CA ASN A 174 -7.36 -12.18 -33.10
C ASN A 174 -8.58 -11.74 -32.27
N ASP A 175 -8.97 -10.45 -32.33
CA ASP A 175 -10.20 -9.90 -31.71
C ASP A 175 -10.34 -10.10 -30.18
N LEU A 176 -9.26 -10.52 -29.51
CA LEU A 176 -9.19 -10.69 -28.06
C LEU A 176 -8.94 -9.36 -27.37
N ALA A 177 -9.43 -9.23 -26.13
CA ALA A 177 -8.98 -8.14 -25.27
C ALA A 177 -7.48 -8.33 -24.95
N ALA A 178 -6.72 -7.22 -24.88
CA ALA A 178 -5.26 -7.27 -24.71
C ALA A 178 -4.81 -8.15 -23.52
N PHE A 179 -5.48 -8.09 -22.37
CA PHE A 179 -5.12 -8.92 -21.22
C PHE A 179 -5.36 -10.43 -21.45
N GLN A 180 -6.37 -10.79 -22.26
CA GLN A 180 -6.67 -12.18 -22.61
C GLN A 180 -5.63 -12.71 -23.60
N TYR A 181 -5.22 -11.88 -24.56
CA TYR A 181 -4.10 -12.21 -25.45
C TYR A 181 -2.83 -12.46 -24.65
N LEU A 182 -2.49 -11.55 -23.72
CA LEU A 182 -1.29 -11.70 -22.90
C LEU A 182 -1.32 -12.98 -22.05
N ARG A 183 -2.47 -13.35 -21.46
CA ARG A 183 -2.61 -14.63 -20.74
C ARG A 183 -2.32 -15.84 -21.61
N LYS A 184 -2.86 -15.87 -22.82
CA LYS A 184 -2.61 -16.95 -23.77
C LYS A 184 -1.14 -16.99 -24.18
N LEU A 185 -0.57 -15.83 -24.52
CA LEU A 185 0.84 -15.71 -24.89
C LEU A 185 1.76 -16.22 -23.76
N THR A 186 1.47 -15.89 -22.51
CA THR A 186 2.19 -16.41 -21.33
C THR A 186 2.14 -17.93 -21.29
N SER A 187 0.95 -18.51 -21.34
CA SER A 187 0.75 -19.96 -21.28
C SER A 187 1.45 -20.68 -22.44
N GLU A 188 1.28 -20.19 -23.67
CA GLU A 188 1.92 -20.73 -24.87
C GLU A 188 3.45 -20.71 -24.74
N TYR A 189 4.02 -19.62 -24.23
CA TYR A 189 5.46 -19.52 -24.00
C TYR A 189 5.93 -20.52 -22.93
N MET A 190 5.21 -20.63 -21.82
CA MET A 190 5.55 -21.55 -20.73
C MET A 190 5.50 -23.00 -21.19
N VAL A 191 4.47 -23.39 -21.94
CA VAL A 191 4.36 -24.74 -22.53
C VAL A 191 5.51 -25.02 -23.51
N ALA A 192 5.85 -24.05 -24.36
CA ALA A 192 6.94 -24.21 -25.34
C ALA A 192 8.35 -24.31 -24.69
N HIS A 193 8.50 -23.86 -23.45
CA HIS A 193 9.78 -23.81 -22.72
C HIS A 193 9.64 -24.45 -21.33
N SER A 194 8.94 -25.57 -21.23
CA SER A 194 8.59 -26.20 -19.94
C SER A 194 9.77 -26.40 -19.00
N ASP A 195 10.94 -26.76 -19.53
CA ASP A 195 12.15 -27.03 -18.75
C ASP A 195 12.64 -25.81 -17.94
N ASP A 196 12.33 -24.59 -18.40
CA ASP A 196 12.72 -23.35 -17.74
C ASP A 196 11.80 -22.99 -16.55
N PHE A 197 10.58 -23.53 -16.51
CA PHE A 197 9.56 -23.16 -15.53
C PHE A 197 9.24 -24.30 -14.56
N LEU A 198 9.22 -25.54 -15.02
CA LEU A 198 8.83 -26.71 -14.26
C LEU A 198 9.62 -26.90 -12.94
N PRO A 199 10.94 -26.61 -12.87
CA PRO A 199 11.70 -26.71 -11.61
C PRO A 199 11.26 -25.71 -10.52
N PHE A 200 10.58 -24.62 -10.89
CA PHE A 200 10.15 -23.56 -9.97
C PHE A 200 8.66 -23.65 -9.63
N MET A 201 7.95 -24.61 -10.22
CA MET A 201 6.55 -24.87 -9.93
C MET A 201 6.38 -25.49 -8.54
N PRO A 202 5.35 -25.08 -7.78
CA PRO A 202 4.94 -25.81 -6.59
C PRO A 202 4.62 -27.26 -6.94
N LEU A 203 5.07 -28.19 -6.10
CA LEU A 203 4.70 -29.59 -6.23
C LEU A 203 3.21 -29.74 -5.90
N ASP A 204 2.45 -30.27 -6.85
CA ASP A 204 1.07 -30.70 -6.64
C ASP A 204 1.10 -32.22 -6.36
N GLU A 205 0.91 -32.59 -5.08
CA GLU A 205 0.93 -33.98 -4.64
C GLU A 205 -0.24 -34.81 -5.21
N ASP A 206 -1.32 -34.14 -5.63
CA ASP A 206 -2.51 -34.79 -6.20
C ASP A 206 -2.38 -35.00 -7.73
N ALA A 207 -1.38 -34.40 -8.37
CA ALA A 207 -1.17 -34.51 -9.81
C ALA A 207 -0.54 -35.85 -10.21
N ALA A 208 -0.99 -36.41 -11.33
CA ALA A 208 -0.49 -37.68 -11.85
C ALA A 208 1.02 -37.65 -12.22
N SER A 209 1.54 -36.48 -12.55
CA SER A 209 2.97 -36.22 -12.77
C SER A 209 3.25 -34.71 -12.70
N PRO A 210 4.51 -34.28 -12.50
CA PRO A 210 4.89 -32.88 -12.57
C PRO A 210 4.51 -32.23 -13.91
N MET A 211 4.60 -32.98 -15.01
CA MET A 211 4.23 -32.49 -16.34
C MET A 211 2.73 -32.22 -16.45
N ALA A 212 1.89 -33.15 -15.94
CA ALA A 212 0.45 -32.96 -15.92
C ALA A 212 0.03 -31.78 -15.02
N ALA A 213 0.70 -31.59 -13.87
CA ALA A 213 0.49 -30.43 -13.01
C ALA A 213 0.80 -29.11 -13.74
N PHE A 214 1.91 -29.10 -14.49
CA PHE A 214 2.34 -27.95 -15.27
C PHE A 214 1.39 -27.62 -16.41
N GLU A 215 0.93 -28.62 -17.18
CA GLU A 215 -0.07 -28.43 -18.24
C GLU A 215 -1.37 -27.84 -17.67
N ASN A 216 -1.85 -28.38 -16.55
CA ASN A 216 -3.04 -27.85 -15.86
C ASN A 216 -2.82 -26.41 -15.37
N TYR A 217 -1.63 -26.09 -14.87
CA TYR A 217 -1.31 -24.74 -14.46
C TYR A 217 -1.25 -23.76 -15.64
N CYS A 218 -0.62 -24.15 -16.75
CA CYS A 218 -0.60 -23.33 -17.97
C CYS A 218 -2.02 -23.10 -18.53
N ASP A 219 -2.89 -24.11 -18.46
CA ASP A 219 -4.30 -23.97 -18.84
C ASP A 219 -5.02 -22.92 -17.96
N ARG A 220 -4.81 -22.96 -16.64
CA ARG A 220 -5.37 -21.94 -15.73
C ARG A 220 -4.83 -20.55 -16.04
N VAL A 221 -3.52 -20.40 -16.24
CA VAL A 221 -2.88 -19.13 -16.62
C VAL A 221 -3.56 -18.51 -17.85
N ALA A 222 -3.85 -19.33 -18.87
CA ALA A 222 -4.51 -18.87 -20.10
C ALA A 222 -5.99 -18.53 -19.91
N ASN A 223 -6.72 -19.35 -19.14
CA ASN A 223 -8.18 -19.42 -19.22
C ASN A 223 -8.93 -18.93 -17.98
N THR A 224 -8.25 -18.60 -16.88
CA THR A 224 -8.89 -18.13 -15.64
C THR A 224 -8.43 -16.74 -15.21
N ALA A 225 -8.94 -16.30 -14.05
CA ALA A 225 -8.50 -15.09 -13.35
C ALA A 225 -7.49 -15.40 -12.25
N ASP A 226 -6.73 -16.52 -12.36
CA ASP A 226 -5.66 -16.84 -11.41
C ASP A 226 -4.62 -15.71 -11.44
N TRP A 227 -4.17 -15.31 -10.26
CA TRP A 227 -3.21 -14.23 -10.10
C TRP A 227 -1.88 -14.66 -10.72
N GLY A 228 -1.31 -13.77 -11.53
CA GLY A 228 0.04 -13.97 -12.05
C GLY A 228 1.09 -13.48 -11.06
N GLY A 229 2.27 -14.08 -11.11
CA GLY A 229 3.41 -13.71 -10.29
C GLY A 229 4.70 -13.76 -11.09
N GLN A 230 5.77 -14.19 -10.42
CA GLN A 230 7.12 -14.15 -10.97
C GLN A 230 7.30 -15.03 -12.23
N LEU A 231 6.70 -16.23 -12.26
CA LEU A 231 6.85 -17.14 -13.40
C LEU A 231 6.17 -16.58 -14.65
N GLU A 232 4.97 -16.04 -14.50
CA GLU A 232 4.23 -15.42 -15.60
C GLU A 232 4.89 -14.14 -16.08
N LEU A 233 5.43 -13.30 -15.19
CA LEU A 233 6.21 -12.11 -15.57
C LEU A 233 7.46 -12.49 -16.36
N ARG A 234 8.18 -13.54 -15.94
CA ARG A 234 9.35 -14.06 -16.67
C ARG A 234 8.94 -14.54 -18.06
N ALA A 235 7.88 -15.35 -18.15
CA ALA A 235 7.36 -15.84 -19.43
C ALA A 235 6.91 -14.70 -20.36
N LEU A 236 6.20 -13.71 -19.84
CA LEU A 236 5.79 -12.52 -20.59
C LEU A 236 6.97 -11.72 -21.11
N ALA A 237 7.96 -11.47 -20.27
CA ALA A 237 9.15 -10.73 -20.67
C ALA A 237 9.87 -11.42 -21.85
N CYS A 238 9.97 -12.76 -21.79
CA CYS A 238 10.56 -13.55 -22.86
C CYS A 238 9.69 -13.60 -24.13
N ALA A 239 8.38 -13.84 -23.98
CA ALA A 239 7.45 -13.93 -25.11
C ALA A 239 7.34 -12.61 -25.89
N LEU A 240 7.30 -11.49 -25.16
CA LEU A 240 7.28 -10.15 -25.74
C LEU A 240 8.67 -9.67 -26.18
N ARG A 241 9.73 -10.38 -25.78
CA ARG A 241 11.14 -9.94 -25.88
C ARG A 241 11.31 -8.52 -25.37
N LYS A 242 10.72 -8.23 -24.21
CA LYS A 242 10.75 -6.91 -23.58
C LYS A 242 11.04 -7.04 -22.09
N PRO A 243 11.95 -6.22 -21.55
CA PRO A 243 12.20 -6.20 -20.12
C PRO A 243 10.97 -5.71 -19.36
N ILE A 244 10.73 -6.25 -18.18
CA ILE A 244 9.67 -5.80 -17.26
C ILE A 244 10.32 -5.42 -15.92
N GLU A 245 10.18 -4.17 -15.52
CA GLU A 245 10.59 -3.65 -14.21
C GLU A 245 9.39 -3.59 -13.26
N VAL A 246 9.55 -4.19 -12.07
CA VAL A 246 8.54 -4.17 -11.01
C VAL A 246 9.10 -3.42 -9.80
N PHE A 247 8.49 -2.29 -9.49
CA PHE A 247 8.75 -1.52 -8.28
C PHE A 247 7.93 -2.08 -7.12
N GLN A 248 8.53 -2.22 -5.95
CA GLN A 248 7.88 -2.73 -4.75
C GLN A 248 8.32 -1.90 -3.54
N ALA A 249 7.56 -1.99 -2.45
CA ALA A 249 7.76 -1.16 -1.26
C ALA A 249 9.16 -1.32 -0.65
N GLU A 250 9.60 -2.57 -0.48
CA GLU A 250 10.87 -2.95 0.12
C GLU A 250 11.73 -3.70 -0.90
N GLY A 251 13.03 -3.39 -0.94
CA GLY A 251 13.99 -4.06 -1.82
C GLY A 251 14.24 -3.33 -3.14
N ASP A 252 15.05 -3.97 -3.99
CA ASP A 252 15.44 -3.44 -5.28
C ASP A 252 14.34 -3.65 -6.34
N VAL A 253 14.41 -2.87 -7.41
CA VAL A 253 13.53 -3.00 -8.57
C VAL A 253 13.79 -4.35 -9.25
N LEU A 254 12.78 -5.21 -9.27
CA LEU A 254 12.86 -6.52 -9.89
C LEU A 254 12.79 -6.36 -11.41
N THR A 255 13.78 -6.92 -12.12
CA THR A 255 13.83 -6.84 -13.59
C THR A 255 13.74 -8.25 -14.19
N MET A 256 12.70 -8.49 -14.98
CA MET A 256 12.54 -9.69 -15.81
C MET A 256 12.95 -9.39 -17.24
N GLY A 257 13.63 -10.33 -17.91
CA GLY A 257 14.03 -10.15 -19.30
C GLY A 257 15.08 -9.06 -19.50
N GLY A 258 15.99 -8.86 -18.53
CA GLY A 258 17.07 -7.88 -18.64
C GLY A 258 18.00 -8.14 -19.83
N GLU A 259 18.04 -9.38 -20.34
CA GLU A 259 18.73 -9.76 -21.57
C GLU A 259 18.15 -9.12 -22.85
N PHE A 260 16.97 -8.49 -22.77
CA PHE A 260 16.34 -7.80 -23.90
C PHE A 260 16.53 -6.28 -23.86
N ILE A 261 17.30 -5.75 -22.91
CA ILE A 261 17.64 -4.32 -22.86
C ILE A 261 18.68 -4.03 -23.95
N ASP A 262 18.38 -3.05 -24.80
CA ASP A 262 19.34 -2.45 -25.74
C ASP A 262 19.37 -0.94 -25.50
N GLU A 263 20.48 -0.42 -24.95
CA GLU A 263 20.60 0.99 -24.58
C GLU A 263 20.44 1.94 -25.78
N ASP A 264 20.68 1.45 -27.00
CA ASP A 264 20.61 2.23 -28.23
C ASP A 264 19.22 2.20 -28.89
N ASP A 265 18.30 1.32 -28.44
CA ASP A 265 16.94 1.21 -28.99
C ASP A 265 15.87 1.59 -27.96
N GLU A 266 15.21 2.74 -28.17
CA GLU A 266 14.09 3.20 -27.35
C GLU A 266 12.94 2.19 -27.25
N ASN A 267 12.76 1.33 -28.25
CA ASN A 267 11.73 0.30 -28.20
C ASN A 267 12.03 -0.79 -27.16
N THR A 268 13.26 -0.93 -26.69
CA THR A 268 13.63 -1.92 -25.67
C THR A 268 13.50 -1.38 -24.24
N LYS A 269 13.09 -0.11 -24.06
CA LYS A 269 12.79 0.46 -22.75
C LYS A 269 11.79 -0.43 -21.99
N PRO A 270 12.06 -0.76 -20.71
CA PRO A 270 11.27 -1.71 -19.95
C PRO A 270 9.80 -1.31 -19.85
N LEU A 271 8.93 -2.30 -19.78
CA LEU A 271 7.56 -2.12 -19.28
C LEU A 271 7.66 -1.96 -17.76
N GLN A 272 7.06 -0.91 -17.22
CA GLN A 272 7.24 -0.55 -15.81
C GLN A 272 5.91 -0.72 -15.06
N MET A 273 5.96 -1.34 -13.89
CA MET A 273 4.77 -1.58 -13.07
C MET A 273 5.13 -1.60 -11.60
N THR A 274 4.12 -1.51 -10.73
CA THR A 274 4.31 -1.58 -9.29
C THR A 274 3.60 -2.78 -8.70
N TYR A 275 4.25 -3.48 -7.80
CA TYR A 275 3.69 -4.55 -6.98
C TYR A 275 3.42 -4.04 -5.58
N HIS A 276 2.23 -4.35 -5.07
CA HIS A 276 1.79 -3.95 -3.74
C HIS A 276 1.20 -5.13 -3.00
N LEU A 277 1.61 -5.38 -1.76
CA LEU A 277 1.13 -6.46 -0.90
C LEU A 277 -0.10 -6.04 -0.06
N HIS A 278 -0.19 -4.76 0.31
CA HIS A 278 -1.20 -4.22 1.22
C HIS A 278 -2.11 -3.17 0.58
N TYR A 279 -2.05 -3.00 -0.75
CA TYR A 279 -2.81 -1.96 -1.46
C TYR A 279 -4.32 -2.17 -1.42
N TYR A 280 -4.76 -3.44 -1.36
CA TYR A 280 -6.16 -3.81 -1.19
C TYR A 280 -6.32 -4.80 -0.04
N THR A 281 -7.54 -4.87 0.51
CA THR A 281 -7.87 -5.81 1.58
C THR A 281 -7.76 -7.28 1.15
N LEU A 282 -7.76 -7.54 -0.16
CA LEU A 282 -7.59 -8.88 -0.73
C LEU A 282 -6.12 -9.28 -0.90
N GLY A 283 -5.16 -8.41 -0.57
CA GLY A 283 -3.73 -8.69 -0.64
C GLY A 283 -3.06 -8.08 -1.87
N GLU A 284 -2.28 -8.91 -2.56
CA GLU A 284 -1.34 -8.50 -3.61
C GLU A 284 -2.02 -7.84 -4.83
N HIS A 285 -1.34 -6.90 -5.46
CA HIS A 285 -1.88 -6.19 -6.60
C HIS A 285 -0.80 -5.55 -7.46
N PHE A 286 -1.01 -5.58 -8.78
CA PHE A 286 -0.18 -4.89 -9.76
C PHE A 286 -0.89 -3.65 -10.31
N ASN A 287 -0.18 -2.52 -10.27
CA ASN A 287 -0.58 -1.29 -10.96
C ASN A 287 0.41 -0.96 -12.08
N SER A 288 -0.07 -0.21 -13.08
CA SER A 288 0.79 0.36 -14.13
C SER A 288 1.48 1.62 -13.60
N VAL A 289 2.45 2.14 -14.34
CA VAL A 289 3.00 3.48 -14.11
C VAL A 289 2.81 4.38 -15.32
N THR A 290 2.92 5.68 -15.14
CA THR A 290 2.88 6.66 -16.23
C THR A 290 3.83 7.80 -15.91
N PRO A 291 4.36 8.52 -16.93
CA PRO A 291 5.08 9.77 -16.69
C PRO A 291 4.26 10.75 -15.85
N VAL A 292 4.94 11.53 -15.01
CA VAL A 292 4.34 12.58 -14.17
C VAL A 292 3.73 13.68 -15.03
#